data_AF-A9B9N8-F1
#
_entry.id   AF-A9B9N8-F1
#
_cell.length_a   1.000
_cell.length_b   1.000
_cell.length_c   1.000
_cell.angle_alpha   90.00
_cell.angle_beta   90.00
_cell.angle_gamma   90.00
#
_symmetry.space_group_name_H-M   'P 1'
#
loop_
_entity.id
_entity.type
_entity.pdbx_description
1 polymer ?
#
loop_
_entity_poly.entity_id
_entity_poly.type
_entity_poly.pdbx_seq_one_letter_code
_entity_poly.pdbx_strand_id
1 'polypeptide(L)' 'MTKSLRVLELSEKIEKSTDDIIATCAFLDIPATSRISCLTEENAQQIINYYNETT' A
#
# COMPACT_ATOMS: atom_id res chain seq x y z
N MET A 1 2.27 13.14 -15.25
CA MET A 1 3.25 12.20 -14.67
C MET A 1 2.53 11.46 -13.56
N THR A 2 2.09 10.22 -13.82
CA THR A 2 1.48 9.34 -12.83
C THR A 2 2.54 9.01 -11.79
N LYS A 3 2.46 9.63 -10.62
CA LYS A 3 3.41 9.40 -9.52
C LYS A 3 3.13 8.00 -8.97
N SER A 4 4.01 7.05 -9.29
CA SER A 4 4.00 5.73 -8.67
C SER A 4 4.28 5.92 -7.17
N LEU A 5 3.32 5.55 -6.32
CA LEU A 5 3.47 5.66 -4.87
C LEU A 5 4.20 4.40 -4.38
N ARG A 6 5.29 4.54 -3.63
CA ARG A 6 5.97 3.35 -3.08
C ARG A 6 5.24 2.85 -1.85
N VAL A 7 5.38 1.55 -1.54
CA VAL A 7 4.91 0.96 -0.28
C VAL A 7 5.43 1.75 0.93
N LEU A 8 6.68 2.20 0.91
CA LEU A 8 7.26 3.06 1.96
C LEU A 8 6.50 4.39 2.11
N GLU A 9 6.26 5.10 1.01
CA GLU A 9 5.54 6.39 1.03
C GLU A 9 4.10 6.20 1.52
N LEU A 10 3.46 5.10 1.11
CA LEU A 10 2.13 4.75 1.61
C LEU A 10 2.16 4.50 3.11
N SER A 11 3.15 3.74 3.58
CA SER A 11 3.35 3.41 5.00
C SER A 11 3.49 4.64 5.88
N GLU A 12 4.22 5.65 5.41
CA GLU A 12 4.37 6.93 6.10
C GLU A 12 3.07 7.73 6.09
N LYS A 13 2.28 7.65 5.00
CA LYS A 13 1.04 8.41 4.84
C LYS A 13 -0.11 7.89 5.73
N ILE A 14 -0.19 6.58 5.94
CA ILE A 14 -1.24 5.95 6.77
C ILE A 14 -0.73 5.51 8.14
N GLU A 15 0.52 5.86 8.49
CA GLU A 15 1.17 5.52 9.75
C GLU A 15 1.09 4.01 10.09
N LYS A 16 1.27 3.16 9.07
CA LYS A 16 1.32 1.69 9.21
C LYS A 16 2.70 1.16 8.88
N SER A 17 3.05 0.00 9.40
CA SER A 17 4.31 -0.65 9.07
C SER A 17 4.33 -1.08 7.60
N THR A 18 5.51 -1.02 6.96
CA THR A 18 5.66 -1.55 5.60
C THR A 18 5.32 -3.04 5.53
N ASP A 19 5.57 -3.82 6.58
CA ASP A 19 5.19 -5.23 6.67
C ASP A 19 3.66 -5.43 6.63
N ASP A 20 2.91 -4.63 7.40
CA ASP A 20 1.43 -4.65 7.37
C ASP A 20 0.91 -4.31 5.98
N ILE A 21 1.50 -3.32 5.31
CA ILE A 21 1.12 -2.96 3.95
C ILE A 21 1.46 -4.08 2.97
N ILE A 22 2.64 -4.70 3.07
CA ILE A 22 3.03 -5.83 2.21
C ILE A 22 2.07 -7.01 2.43
N ALA A 23 1.72 -7.31 3.67
CA ALA A 23 0.74 -8.35 4.00
C ALA A 23 -0.64 -8.04 3.39
N THR A 24 -1.07 -6.77 3.46
CA THR A 24 -2.31 -6.31 2.84
C THR A 24 -2.24 -6.37 1.31
N CYS A 25 -1.08 -6.03 0.73
CA CYS A 25 -0.86 -6.19 -0.72
C CYS A 25 -1.00 -7.65 -1.12
N ALA A 26 -0.39 -8.57 -0.37
CA ALA A 26 -0.52 -10.01 -0.62
C ALA A 26 -1.97 -10.50 -0.46
N PHE A 27 -2.72 -9.96 0.51
CA PHE A 27 -4.13 -10.27 0.71
C PHE A 27 -5.03 -9.76 -0.43
N LEU A 28 -4.70 -8.59 -0.99
CA LEU A 28 -5.43 -7.94 -2.09
C LEU A 28 -4.94 -8.37 -3.49
N ASP A 29 -4.09 -9.40 -3.58
CA ASP A 29 -3.47 -9.88 -4.83
C ASP A 29 -2.64 -8.81 -5.58
N ILE A 30 -2.10 -7.83 -4.85
CA ILE A 30 -1.25 -6.77 -5.36
C ILE A 30 0.21 -7.26 -5.37
N PRO A 31 0.93 -7.22 -6.51
CA PRO A 31 2.30 -7.73 -6.63
C PRO A 31 3.35 -6.78 -6.03
N ALA A 32 3.19 -6.42 -4.75
CA ALA A 32 4.12 -5.60 -4.00
C ALA A 32 4.76 -6.43 -2.89
N THR A 33 6.00 -6.84 -3.10
CA THR A 33 6.74 -7.74 -2.21
C THR A 33 7.83 -7.02 -1.39
N SER A 34 7.93 -5.70 -1.50
CA SER A 34 8.98 -4.92 -0.85
C SER A 34 8.57 -3.47 -0.59
N ARG A 35 9.21 -2.84 0.41
CA ARG A 35 9.01 -1.42 0.74
C ARG A 35 9.30 -0.44 -0.41
N ILE A 36 10.13 -0.85 -1.36
CA ILE A 36 10.46 -0.07 -2.56
C ILE A 36 9.57 -0.37 -3.76
N SER A 37 8.66 -1.36 -3.64
CA SER A 37 7.72 -1.69 -4.70
C SER A 37 6.83 -0.49 -4.98
N CYS A 38 6.66 -0.21 -6.27
CA CYS A 38 5.75 0.83 -6.75
C CYS A 38 4.33 0.28 -6.77
N LEU A 39 3.42 1.01 -6.14
CA LEU A 39 1.99 0.83 -6.22
C LEU A 39 1.43 1.79 -7.28
N THR A 40 0.43 1.33 -8.01
CA THR A 40 -0.43 2.21 -8.79
C THR A 40 -1.30 3.04 -7.83
N GLU A 41 -1.83 4.16 -8.32
CA GLU A 41 -2.76 4.97 -7.52
C GLU A 41 -3.99 4.16 -7.09
N GLU A 42 -4.49 3.27 -7.97
CA GLU A 42 -5.59 2.34 -7.67
C GLU A 42 -5.26 1.38 -6.52
N ASN A 43 -4.09 0.73 -6.58
CA ASN A 43 -3.63 -0.19 -5.54
C ASN A 43 -3.45 0.52 -4.20
N ALA A 44 -2.84 1.70 -4.21
CA ALA A 44 -2.66 2.52 -3.01
C ALA A 44 -4.02 2.92 -2.41
N GLN A 45 -4.98 3.31 -3.25
CA GLN A 45 -6.33 3.68 -2.81
C GLN A 45 -7.07 2.48 -2.19
N GLN A 46 -6.96 1.28 -2.79
CA GLN A 46 -7.55 0.06 -2.22
C GLN A 46 -6.99 -0.27 -0.84
N ILE A 47 -5.67 -0.17 -0.66
CA ILE A 47 -5.03 -0.41 0.64
C ILE A 47 -5.51 0.63 1.67
N ILE A 48 -5.57 1.90 1.30
CA ILE A 48 -6.08 2.98 2.18
C ILE A 48 -7.53 2.69 2.60
N ASN A 49 -8.38 2.30 1.65
CA ASN A 49 -9.78 1.98 1.92
C ASN A 49 -9.90 0.79 2.88
N TYR A 50 -9.12 -0.27 2.65
CA TYR A 50 -9.08 -1.43 3.54
C TYR A 50 -8.77 -1.04 5.00
N TYR A 51 -7.76 -0.18 5.22
CA TYR A 51 -7.44 0.28 6.57
C TYR A 51 -8.48 1.22 7.18
N ASN A 52 -9.16 2.03 6.37
CA ASN A 52 -10.24 2.92 6.83
C ASN A 52 -11.55 2.17 7.12
N GLU A 53 -11.85 1.08 6.41
CA GLU A 53 -13.05 0.26 6.65
C GLU A 53 -12.89 -0.66 7.87
N THR A 54 -11.65 -0.97 8.25
CA THR A 54 -11.34 -1.88 9.37
C THR A 54 -11.07 -1.13 10.69
N THR A 55 -11.17 0.22 10.71
CA THR A 55 -11.00 1.08 11.90
C THR A 55 -12.33 1.73 12.29
#